data_AF-A0A3D4K8U9-F1
#
_entry.id   AF-A0A3D4K8U9-F1
#
_cell.length_a   1.000
_cell.length_b   1.000
_cell.length_c   1.000
_cell.angle_alpha   90.00
_cell.angle_beta   90.00
_cell.angle_gamma   90.00
#
_symmetry.space_group_name_H-M   'P 1'
#
loop_
_entity.id
_entity.type
_entity.pdbx_description
1 polymer ?
#
loop_
_entity_poly.entity_id
_entity_poly.type
_entity_poly.pdbx_seq_one_letter_code
_entity_poly.pdbx_strand_id
1 'polypeptide(L)' 'MAIKVEKNSLIFLPLGGSNEIGMNVNLYHYNGKWIIIDLGAGFAGEDLPGADMVAPDLEFVYKNLPNFLGIVLTHAHEDH' A
#
# COMPACT_ATOMS: atom_id res chain seq x y z
N MET A 1 -12.75 -11.40 -4.72
CA MET A 1 -11.92 -12.41 -5.40
C MET A 1 -10.83 -12.83 -4.42
N ALA A 2 -10.76 -14.09 -3.99
CA ALA A 2 -9.71 -14.52 -3.06
C ALA A 2 -8.46 -14.89 -3.86
N ILE A 3 -7.41 -14.08 -3.77
CA ILE A 3 -6.10 -14.40 -4.37
C ILE A 3 -5.50 -15.54 -3.54
N LYS A 4 -5.21 -16.68 -4.16
CA LYS A 4 -4.48 -17.76 -3.51
C LYS A 4 -3.00 -17.36 -3.41
N VAL A 5 -2.59 -16.92 -2.21
CA VAL A 5 -1.21 -16.54 -1.91
C VAL A 5 -0.47 -17.79 -1.45
N GLU A 6 0.39 -18.35 -2.30
CA GLU A 6 1.24 -19.48 -1.89
C GLU A 6 2.36 -19.00 -0.99
N LYS A 7 2.66 -19.77 0.07
CA LYS A 7 3.60 -19.38 1.13
C LYS A 7 4.94 -18.90 0.58
N ASN A 8 5.52 -19.56 -0.42
CA ASN A 8 6.86 -19.25 -0.93
C ASN A 8 6.86 -18.40 -2.20
N SER A 9 5.71 -17.87 -2.62
CA SER A 9 5.65 -16.98 -3.77
C SER A 9 6.08 -15.58 -3.39
N LEU A 10 6.99 -15.00 -4.18
CA LEU A 10 7.21 -13.55 -4.18
C LEU A 10 6.03 -12.90 -4.88
N ILE A 11 5.24 -12.12 -4.15
CA ILE A 11 4.10 -11.39 -4.72
C ILE A 11 4.32 -9.91 -4.49
N PHE A 12 4.08 -9.12 -5.53
CA PHE A 12 3.97 -7.68 -5.47
C PHE A 12 2.49 -7.30 -5.60
N LEU A 13 2.01 -6.48 -4.67
CA LEU A 13 0.65 -5.97 -4.65
C LEU A 13 0.70 -4.45 -4.40
N PRO A 14 0.57 -3.62 -5.44
CA PRO A 14 0.48 -2.18 -5.27
C PRO A 14 -0.93 -1.80 -4.80
N LEU A 15 -1.02 -1.13 -3.65
CA LEU A 15 -2.26 -0.52 -3.17
C LEU A 15 -2.39 0.94 -3.63
N GLY A 16 -1.26 1.61 -3.90
CA GLY A 16 -1.20 2.96 -4.47
C GLY A 16 0.16 3.26 -5.10
N GLY A 17 0.24 4.32 -5.89
CA GLY A 17 1.44 4.76 -6.61
C GLY A 17 1.73 4.03 -7.93
N SER A 18 0.88 3.07 -8.32
CA SER A 18 0.97 2.40 -9.62
C SER A 18 -0.01 3.02 -10.61
N ASN A 19 0.51 3.47 -11.76
CA ASN A 19 -0.27 4.16 -12.80
C ASN A 19 -0.86 5.51 -12.34
N GLU A 20 -0.25 6.13 -11.33
CA GLU A 20 -0.60 7.44 -10.78
C GLU A 20 0.66 8.13 -10.19
N ILE A 21 0.52 9.39 -9.76
CA ILE A 21 1.58 10.14 -9.09
C ILE A 21 1.24 10.24 -7.60
N GLY A 22 2.18 9.81 -6.75
CA GLY A 22 2.07 9.84 -5.29
C GLY A 22 1.28 8.68 -4.69
N MET A 23 0.83 8.82 -3.43
CA MET A 23 0.09 7.77 -2.70
C MET A 23 0.82 6.40 -2.68
N ASN A 24 2.15 6.39 -2.57
CA ASN A 24 2.91 5.15 -2.67
C ASN A 24 2.60 4.22 -1.49
N VAL A 25 1.99 3.06 -1.79
CA VAL A 25 1.80 1.96 -0.83
C VAL A 25 1.97 0.65 -1.57
N ASN A 26 3.09 0.00 -1.33
CA ASN A 26 3.50 -1.19 -2.07
C ASN A 26 3.71 -2.38 -1.13
N LEU A 27 3.03 -3.48 -1.40
CA LEU A 27 3.12 -4.68 -0.56
C LEU A 27 3.98 -5.74 -1.24
N TYR A 28 4.89 -6.33 -0.46
CA TYR A 28 5.64 -7.50 -0.87
C TYR A 28 5.34 -8.67 0.06
N HIS A 29 5.08 -9.83 -0.52
CA HIS A 29 4.88 -11.08 0.20
C HIS A 29 6.01 -12.05 -0.08
N TYR A 30 6.49 -12.72 0.97
CA TYR A 30 7.29 -13.94 0.85
C TYR A 30 7.24 -14.73 2.17
N ASN A 31 7.33 -16.06 2.09
CA ASN A 31 7.33 -16.97 3.24
C ASN A 31 6.11 -16.79 4.18
N GLY A 32 4.92 -16.53 3.62
CA GLY A 32 3.69 -16.31 4.39
C GLY A 32 3.66 -14.98 5.16
N LYS A 33 4.58 -14.08 4.87
CA LYS A 33 4.74 -12.79 5.52
C LYS A 33 4.69 -11.65 4.51
N TRP A 34 4.30 -10.49 5.00
CA TRP A 34 4.19 -9.27 4.21
C TRP A 34 5.08 -8.17 4.78
N ILE A 35 5.58 -7.31 3.90
CA ILE A 35 6.12 -5.99 4.24
C ILE A 35 5.38 -4.93 3.46
N ILE A 36 5.32 -3.73 4.03
CA ILE A 36 4.84 -2.53 3.36
C ILE A 36 6.06 -1.69 3.00
N ILE A 37 6.11 -1.21 1.77
CA ILE A 37 7.03 -0.16 1.34
C ILE A 37 6.19 1.09 1.16
N ASP A 38 6.52 2.13 1.92
CA ASP A 38 5.87 3.43 1.92
C ASP A 38 4.40 3.43 2.42
N LEU A 39 3.95 4.57 2.92
CA LEU A 39 2.60 4.87 3.39
C LEU A 39 2.14 6.25 2.92
N GLY A 40 2.39 6.53 1.65
CA GLY A 40 2.16 7.82 1.04
C GLY A 40 0.70 8.22 0.95
N ALA A 41 0.49 9.54 0.97
CA ALA A 41 -0.78 10.18 0.67
C ALA A 41 -0.65 11.04 -0.61
N GLY A 42 -1.75 11.62 -1.06
CA GLY A 42 -1.78 12.54 -2.18
C GLY A 42 -2.71 13.71 -1.90
N PHE A 43 -2.65 14.73 -2.75
CA PHE A 43 -3.62 15.82 -2.70
C PHE A 43 -4.89 15.42 -3.44
N ALA A 44 -6.04 15.80 -2.90
CA ALA A 44 -7.31 15.59 -3.56
C ALA A 44 -7.40 16.44 -4.84
N GLY A 45 -7.87 15.82 -5.93
CA GLY A 45 -8.13 16.51 -7.19
C GLY A 45 -9.48 17.25 -7.20
N GLU A 46 -9.76 17.92 -8.32
CA GLU A 46 -11.04 18.63 -8.53
C GLU A 46 -12.27 17.71 -8.51
N ASP A 47 -12.05 16.40 -8.70
CA ASP A 47 -13.07 15.35 -8.68
C ASP A 47 -13.53 14.97 -7.26
N LEU A 48 -12.81 15.40 -6.22
CA LEU A 48 -13.09 15.13 -4.82
C LEU A 48 -13.34 16.42 -4.03
N PRO A 49 -14.47 17.12 -4.28
CA PRO A 49 -14.74 18.42 -3.68
C PRO A 49 -14.84 18.36 -2.16
N GLY A 50 -14.04 19.19 -1.48
CA GLY A 50 -14.02 19.31 -0.02
C GLY A 50 -13.05 18.38 0.69
N ALA A 51 -12.34 17.51 -0.04
CA ALA A 51 -11.19 16.79 0.49
C ALA A 51 -9.92 17.63 0.27
N ASP A 52 -9.01 17.62 1.24
CA ASP A 52 -7.66 18.21 1.09
C ASP A 52 -6.64 17.15 0.63
N MET A 53 -6.82 15.92 1.11
CA MET A 53 -5.90 14.80 0.90
C MET A 53 -6.64 13.49 0.59
N VAL A 54 -5.93 12.58 -0.06
CA VAL A 54 -6.34 11.22 -0.39
C VAL A 54 -5.25 10.23 0.02
N ALA A 55 -5.63 8.99 0.31
CA ALA A 55 -4.70 7.92 0.64
C ALA A 55 -5.22 6.58 0.10
N PRO A 56 -4.33 5.59 -0.14
CA PRO A 56 -4.73 4.26 -0.59
C PRO A 56 -5.63 3.52 0.40
N ASP A 57 -6.48 2.63 -0.13
CA ASP A 57 -7.27 1.72 0.69
C ASP A 57 -6.40 0.62 1.32
N LEU A 58 -6.30 0.65 2.64
CA LEU A 58 -5.53 -0.31 3.45
C LEU A 58 -6.35 -1.49 3.97
N GLU A 59 -7.58 -1.71 3.49
CA GLU A 59 -8.45 -2.79 3.98
C GLU A 59 -7.76 -4.17 3.91
N PHE A 60 -6.98 -4.43 2.86
CA PHE A 60 -6.19 -5.67 2.74
C PHE A 60 -5.20 -5.83 3.90
N VAL A 61 -4.50 -4.75 4.28
CA VAL A 61 -3.53 -4.75 5.39
C VAL A 61 -4.23 -5.04 6.71
N TYR A 62 -5.32 -4.32 7.01
CA TYR A 62 -6.06 -4.50 8.26
C TYR A 62 -6.63 -5.90 8.42
N LYS A 63 -7.16 -6.50 7.35
CA LYS A 63 -7.67 -7.88 7.36
C LYS A 63 -6.58 -8.94 7.57
N ASN A 64 -5.31 -8.62 7.27
CA ASN A 64 -4.19 -9.57 7.29
C ASN A 64 -3.07 -9.16 8.27
N LEU A 65 -3.33 -8.21 9.17
CA LEU A 65 -2.33 -7.54 10.01
C LEU A 65 -1.36 -8.50 10.74
N PRO A 66 -1.77 -9.66 11.29
CA PRO A 66 -0.85 -10.60 11.94
C PRO A 66 0.27 -11.18 11.04
N ASN A 67 0.13 -11.04 9.71
CA ASN A 67 1.10 -11.54 8.75
C ASN A 67 2.11 -10.47 8.30
N PHE A 68 1.96 -9.22 8.72
CA PHE A 68 2.90 -8.14 8.38
C PHE A 68 4.08 -8.08 9.36
N LEU A 69 5.28 -7.86 8.83
CA LEU A 69 6.51 -7.76 9.61
C LEU A 69 6.87 -6.31 9.97
N GLY A 70 6.45 -5.35 9.15
CA GLY A 70 6.75 -3.94 9.35
C GLY A 70 6.61 -3.13 8.07
N ILE A 71 7.01 -1.86 8.18
CA ILE A 71 6.99 -0.86 7.12
C ILE A 71 8.44 -0.42 6.86
N VAL A 72 8.80 -0.28 5.59
CA VAL A 72 10.03 0.37 5.14
C VAL A 72 9.64 1.69 4.52
N LEU A 73 10.08 2.81 5.12
CA LEU A 73 9.90 4.14 4.56
C LEU A 73 11.14 4.51 3.75
N THR A 74 10.96 4.79 2.47
CA THR A 74 12.07 5.07 1.56
C THR A 74 12.68 6.45 1.83
N HIS A 75 11.83 7.45 2.04
CA HIS A 75 12.18 8.82 2.43
C HIS A 75 10.94 9.54 2.99
N ALA A 76 11.07 10.82 3.36
CA ALA A 76 10.06 11.57 4.10
C ALA A 76 9.30 12.60 3.25
N HIS A 77 9.05 12.32 1.97
CA HIS A 77 8.06 13.08 1.22
C HIS A 77 6.66 12.54 1.51
N GLU A 78 5.66 13.41 1.48
CA GLU A 78 4.28 13.10 1.85
C GLU A 78 3.61 12.03 0.99
N ASP A 79 4.12 11.84 -0.23
CA ASP A 79 3.65 10.87 -1.18
C ASP A 79 4.29 9.49 -1.04
N HIS A 80 5.13 9.33 -0.01
CA HIS A 80 5.83 8.11 0.40
C HIS A 80 5.56 7.73 1.87
#